data_AF-A0A2N3BX37-F1
#
_entry.id   AF-A0A2N3BX37-F1
#
_cell.length_a   1.000
_cell.length_b   1.000
_cell.length_c   1.000
_cell.angle_alpha   90.00
_cell.angle_beta   90.00
_cell.angle_gamma   90.00
#
_symmetry.space_group_name_H-M   'P 1'
#
loop_
_entity.id
_entity.type
_entity.pdbx_description
1 polymer ?
#
loop_
_entity_poly.entity_id
_entity_poly.type
_entity_poly.pdbx_seq_one_letter_code
_entity_poly.pdbx_strand_id
1 'polypeptide(L)' 'RQQMMRGIEQLSQVLTDPDSRAQLTAATTALLDGQFYQALKALRMLLPREARLLAATQA' A
#
# COMPACT_ATOMS: atom_id res chain seq x y z
N ARG A 1 13.61 -6.17 3.21
CA ARG A 1 12.63 -6.90 2.36
C ARG A 1 11.52 -7.53 3.21
N GLN A 2 11.82 -8.39 4.20
CA GLN A 2 10.81 -8.99 5.08
C GLN A 2 9.97 -7.97 5.87
N GLN A 3 10.58 -6.92 6.41
CA GLN A 3 9.83 -5.85 7.10
C GLN A 3 8.84 -5.14 6.17
N MET A 4 9.23 -4.89 4.92
CA MET A 4 8.38 -4.21 3.94
C MET A 4 7.23 -5.11 3.47
N MET A 5 7.49 -6.41 3.27
CA MET A 5 6.42 -7.40 2.98
C MET A 5 5.40 -7.45 4.12
N ARG A 6 5.84 -7.47 5.39
CA ARG A 6 4.94 -7.41 6.54
C ARG A 6 4.10 -6.12 6.56
N GLY A 7 4.72 -4.98 6.25
CA GLY A 7 3.98 -3.72 6.14
C GLY A 7 2.91 -3.75 5.05
N ILE A 8 3.22 -4.30 3.88
CA ILE A 8 2.26 -4.48 2.78
C ILE A 8 1.10 -5.39 3.20
N GLU A 9 1.40 -6.49 3.88
CA GLU A 9 0.39 -7.41 4.42
C GLU A 9 -0.56 -6.69 5.39
N GLN A 10 -0.01 -5.93 6.34
CA GLN A 10 -0.80 -5.15 7.30
C GLN A 10 -1.70 -4.13 6.60
N LEU A 11 -1.17 -3.40 5.62
CA LEU A 11 -1.97 -2.45 4.84
C LEU A 11 -3.10 -3.15 4.06
N SER A 12 -2.87 -4.36 3.55
CA SER A 12 -3.91 -5.11 2.81
C SER A 12 -5.09 -5.55 3.68
N GLN A 13 -4.90 -5.66 4.99
CA GLN A 13 -5.97 -6.00 5.93
C GLN A 13 -6.91 -4.81 6.18
N VAL A 14 -6.41 -3.58 6.07
CA VAL A 14 -7.17 -2.36 6.34
C VAL A 14 -7.70 -1.75 5.03
N LEU A 15 -6.87 -1.68 4.00
CA LEU A 15 -7.20 -1.08 2.71
C LEU A 15 -7.85 -2.11 1.78
N THR A 16 -9.16 -2.28 1.96
CA THR A 16 -9.95 -3.31 1.25
C THR A 16 -10.49 -2.87 -0.11
N ASP A 17 -10.38 -1.58 -0.46
CA ASP A 17 -10.89 -1.06 -1.72
C ASP A 17 -10.07 -1.57 -2.93
N PRO A 18 -10.70 -1.73 -4.11
CA PRO A 18 -10.04 -2.31 -5.29
C PRO A 18 -8.81 -1.53 -5.75
N ASP A 19 -8.83 -0.20 -5.68
CA ASP A 19 -7.72 0.66 -6.09
C ASP A 19 -6.50 0.41 -5.19
N SER A 20 -6.71 0.40 -3.87
CA SER A 20 -5.65 0.13 -2.90
C SER A 20 -5.07 -1.27 -3.04
N ARG A 21 -5.92 -2.29 -3.25
CA ARG A 21 -5.46 -3.66 -3.51
C ARG A 21 -4.55 -3.74 -4.73
N ALA A 22 -4.89 -3.04 -5.83
CA ALA A 22 -4.05 -2.99 -7.02
C ALA A 22 -2.67 -2.39 -6.74
N GLN A 23 -2.59 -1.30 -5.96
CA GLN A 23 -1.30 -0.70 -5.58
C GLN A 23 -0.48 -1.61 -4.65
N LEU A 24 -1.12 -2.30 -3.71
CA LEU A 24 -0.45 -3.26 -2.83
C LEU A 24 0.09 -4.46 -3.60
N THR A 25 -0.65 -5.00 -4.57
CA THR A 25 -0.18 -6.06 -5.47
C THR A 25 1.01 -5.60 -6.31
N ALA A 26 0.97 -4.38 -6.85
CA ALA A 26 2.08 -3.80 -7.60
C ALA A 26 3.33 -3.62 -6.72
N ALA A 27 3.15 -3.16 -5.47
CA ALA A 27 4.23 -3.02 -4.51
C ALA A 27 4.86 -4.37 -4.15
N THR A 28 4.04 -5.41 -3.90
CA THR A 28 4.50 -6.78 -3.64
C THR A 28 5.34 -7.31 -4.80
N THR A 29 4.83 -7.18 -6.03
CA THR A 29 5.53 -7.67 -7.24
C THR A 29 6.87 -6.96 -7.42
N ALA A 30 6.88 -5.62 -7.38
CA ALA A 30 8.12 -4.84 -7.47
C ALA A 30 9.12 -5.18 -6.36
N LEU A 31 8.63 -5.44 -5.14
CA LEU A 31 9.47 -5.85 -4.03
C LEU A 31 10.02 -7.27 -4.22
N LEU A 32 9.27 -8.20 -4.83
CA LEU A 32 9.72 -9.54 -5.22
C LEU A 32 10.71 -9.54 -6.40
N ASP A 33 10.70 -8.49 -7.23
CA ASP A 33 11.65 -8.31 -8.33
C ASP A 33 12.88 -7.48 -7.93
N GLY A 34 12.97 -7.03 -6.67
CA GLY A 34 14.06 -6.17 -6.19
C GLY A 34 13.98 -4.71 -6.67
N GLN A 35 12.86 -4.31 -7.28
CA GLN A 35 12.58 -2.96 -7.77
C GLN A 35 12.06 -2.07 -6.62
N PHE A 36 12.92 -1.79 -5.63
CA PHE A 36 12.52 -1.10 -4.41
C PHE A 36 11.90 0.28 -4.64
N TYR A 37 12.44 1.06 -5.59
CA TYR A 37 11.87 2.35 -5.94
C TYR A 37 10.44 2.22 -6.47
N GLN A 38 10.20 1.24 -7.36
CA GLN A 38 8.88 0.99 -7.91
C GLN A 38 7.89 0.53 -6.83
N ALA A 39 8.36 -0.28 -5.87
CA ALA A 39 7.56 -0.67 -4.71
C ALA A 39 7.16 0.55 -3.85
N LEU A 40 8.13 1.41 -3.50
CA LEU A 40 7.86 2.63 -2.72
C LEU A 40 6.95 3.62 -3.48
N LYS A 41 7.11 3.72 -4.80
CA LYS A 41 6.24 4.55 -5.65
C LYS A 41 4.79 4.07 -5.60
N ALA A 42 4.56 2.76 -5.71
CA ALA A 42 3.21 2.18 -5.59
C ALA A 42 2.63 2.43 -4.19
N LEU A 43 3.41 2.24 -3.12
CA LEU A 43 2.95 2.49 -1.74
C LEU A 43 2.59 3.96 -1.49
N ARG A 44 3.32 4.92 -2.07
CA ARG A 44 3.00 6.35 -1.94
C ARG A 44 1.63 6.72 -2.54
N MET A 45 1.12 5.96 -3.51
CA MET A 45 -0.20 6.20 -4.09
C MET A 45 -1.35 5.90 -3.11
N LEU A 46 -1.06 5.20 -2.00
CA LEU A 46 -2.04 4.90 -0.94
C LEU A 46 -2.26 6.07 0.03
N LEU A 47 -1.28 6.98 0.18
CA LEU A 47 -1.33 8.08 1.16
C LEU A 47 -2.56 9.00 1.03
N PRO A 48 -3.00 9.40 -0.18
CA PRO A 48 -4.22 10.20 -0.31
C PRO A 48 -5.48 9.45 0.11
N ARG A 49 -5.49 8.10 -0.01
CA ARG A 49 -6.62 7.27 0.40
C ARG A 49 -6.69 7.14 1.91
N GLU A 50 -5.56 6.91 2.57
CA GLU A 50 -5.47 6.95 4.04
C GLU A 50 -5.94 8.30 4.59
N ALA A 51 -5.49 9.41 3.99
CA ALA A 51 -5.91 10.74 4.41
C ALA A 51 -7.43 10.94 4.30
N ARG A 52 -8.07 10.43 3.24
CA ARG A 52 -9.53 10.48 3.07
C ARG A 52 -10.25 9.63 4.12
N LEU A 53 -9.78 8.42 4.39
CA LEU A 53 -10.38 7.54 5.40
C LEU A 53 -10.28 8.16 6.80
N LEU A 54 -9.12 8.67 7.17
CA LEU A 54 -8.90 9.32 8.46
C LEU A 54 -9.75 10.60 8.63
N ALA A 55 -9.91 11.38 7.57
CA ALA A 55 -10.78 12.55 7.58
C ALA A 55 -12.26 12.16 7.72
N ALA A 56 -12.71 11.10 7.04
CA ALA A 56 -14.08 10.61 7.14
C ALA A 56 -14.42 10.05 8.54
N THR A 57 -13.43 9.51 9.27
CA THR A 57 -13.63 9.02 10.64
C THR A 57 -13.63 10.11 11.72
N GLN A 58 -13.28 11.36 11.36
CA GLN A 58 -13.21 12.50 12.30
C GLN A 58 -14.46 13.41 12.26
N ALA A 59 -15.41 13.15 11.34
CA ALA A 59 -16.66 13.88 11.20
C ALA A 59 -17.83 13.12 11.86
#